data_AF-A0A443SJK4-F1
#
_entry.id   AF-A0A443SJK4-F1
#
_cell.length_a   1.000
_cell.length_b   1.000
_cell.length_c   1.000
_cell.angle_alpha   90.00
_cell.angle_beta   90.00
_cell.angle_gamma   90.00
#
_symmetry.space_group_name_H-M   'P 1'
#
loop_
_entity.id
_entity.type
_entity.pdbx_description
1 polymer ?
#
loop_
_entity_poly.entity_id
_entity_poly.type
_entity_poly.pdbx_seq_one_letter_code
_entity_poly.pdbx_strand_id
1 'polypeptide(L)'
;MSVNACEDVTCSFGAECELDTFTGQPVCNCKETCQSISSPNMQEGQQEFVCGTDGVTYENECKLRFAACSSKTHIYIRNNGPCGE
;
A
#
# COMPACT_ATOMS: atom_id res chain seq x y z
N MET A 1 22.00 19.30 8.25
CA MET A 1 20.86 18.62 8.90
C MET A 1 20.02 18.07 7.77
N SER A 2 20.01 16.74 7.56
CA SER A 2 19.19 16.14 6.52
C SER A 2 17.76 16.08 7.06
N VAL A 3 16.93 17.05 6.66
CA VAL A 3 15.49 16.95 6.87
C VAL A 3 15.00 15.80 6.01
N ASN A 4 14.49 14.73 6.61
CA ASN A 4 13.82 13.70 5.84
C ASN A 4 12.51 14.32 5.35
N ALA A 5 12.44 14.65 4.06
CA ALA A 5 11.33 15.42 3.53
C ALA A 5 9.97 14.69 3.65
N CYS A 6 9.99 13.38 3.87
CA CYS A 6 8.80 12.56 4.09
C CYS A 6 8.46 12.37 5.59
N GLU A 7 9.20 12.96 6.52
CA GLU A 7 9.00 12.76 7.97
C GLU A 7 7.70 13.40 8.48
N ASP A 8 7.28 14.53 7.91
CA ASP A 8 6.05 15.25 8.27
C ASP A 8 4.93 15.08 7.21
N VAL A 9 5.16 14.26 6.19
CA VAL A 9 4.22 14.10 5.07
C VAL A 9 3.31 12.90 5.30
N THR A 10 2.03 13.19 5.53
CA THR A 10 1.00 12.15 5.62
C THR A 10 0.31 11.98 4.27
N CYS A 11 0.64 10.90 3.57
CA CYS A 11 0.01 10.56 2.30
C CYS A 11 -1.36 9.86 2.52
N SER A 12 -2.36 10.22 1.72
CA SER A 12 -3.72 9.67 1.83
C SER A 12 -3.89 8.42 0.97
N PHE A 13 -4.94 7.64 1.24
CA PHE A 13 -5.37 6.51 0.41
C PHE A 13 -4.32 5.40 0.22
N GLY A 14 -3.37 5.25 1.14
CA GLY A 14 -2.30 4.24 1.01
C GLY A 14 -1.18 4.62 0.03
N ALA A 15 -1.12 5.89 -0.41
CA ALA A 15 0.04 6.43 -1.11
C ALA A 15 1.29 6.38 -0.21
N GLU A 16 2.44 6.15 -0.82
CA GLU A 16 3.73 6.20 -0.13
C GLU A 16 4.45 7.50 -0.45
N CYS A 17 5.07 8.12 0.56
CA CYS A 17 5.87 9.31 0.36
C CYS A 17 7.24 8.90 -0.20
N GLU A 18 7.60 9.48 -1.34
CA GLU A 18 8.92 9.35 -1.95
C GLU A 18 9.53 10.71 -2.20
N LEU A 19 10.87 10.77 -2.21
CA LEU A 19 11.60 11.95 -2.62
C LEU A 19 11.68 11.99 -4.14
N ASP A 20 11.19 13.07 -4.74
CA ASP A 20 11.43 13.34 -6.14
C ASP A 20 12.91 13.69 -6.33
N THR A 21 13.65 12.86 -7.06
CA THR A 21 15.11 12.98 -7.20
C THR A 21 15.54 14.16 -8.06
N PHE A 22 14.62 14.77 -8.80
CA PHE A 22 14.86 15.95 -9.63
C PHE A 22 14.68 17.26 -8.85
N THR A 23 13.64 17.34 -8.02
CA THR A 23 13.26 18.55 -7.29
C THR A 23 13.69 18.51 -5.82
N GLY A 24 14.00 17.33 -5.28
CA GLY A 24 14.27 17.11 -3.86
C GLY A 24 13.03 17.25 -2.97
N GLN A 25 11.83 17.30 -3.56
CA GLN A 25 10.57 17.50 -2.84
C GLN A 25 9.91 16.16 -2.50
N PRO A 26 9.16 16.08 -1.37
CA PRO A 26 8.39 14.90 -1.05
C PRO A 26 7.13 14.83 -1.93
N VAL A 27 6.90 13.67 -2.55
CA VAL A 27 5.76 13.39 -3.42
C VAL A 27 5.06 12.12 -2.95
N CYS A 28 3.73 12.18 -2.81
CA CYS A 28 2.90 11.02 -2.50
C CYS A 28 2.55 10.28 -3.78
N ASN A 29 3.09 9.07 -3.97
CA ASN A 29 2.83 8.25 -5.15
C ASN A 29 2.14 6.94 -4.80
N CYS A 30 1.28 6.49 -5.71
CA CYS A 30 0.69 5.15 -5.66
C CYS A 30 1.72 4.15 -6.18
N LYS A 31 2.35 3.36 -5.30
CA LYS A 31 3.28 2.32 -5.74
C LYS A 31 2.54 1.14 -6.33
N GLU A 32 2.67 0.92 -7.64
CA GLU A 32 2.13 -0.28 -8.30
C GLU A 32 2.97 -1.53 -7.99
N THR A 33 4.27 -1.31 -7.80
CA THR A 33 5.25 -2.33 -7.47
C THR A 33 5.20 -2.57 -5.98
N CYS A 34 4.34 -3.50 -5.62
CA CYS A 34 4.48 -4.24 -4.38
C CYS A 34 5.81 -4.98 -4.47
N GLN A 35 6.87 -4.40 -3.89
CA GLN A 35 8.08 -5.17 -3.61
C GLN A 35 7.58 -6.36 -2.82
N SER A 36 7.72 -7.56 -3.41
CA SER A 36 7.26 -8.80 -2.79
C SER A 36 7.80 -8.77 -1.38
N ILE A 37 6.91 -8.48 -0.44
CA ILE A 37 7.24 -8.53 0.97
C ILE A 37 7.34 -10.02 1.16
N SER A 38 8.51 -10.58 0.95
CA SER A 38 8.88 -11.81 1.61
C SER A 38 8.87 -11.45 3.09
N SER A 39 7.67 -11.35 3.69
CA SER A 39 7.58 -11.41 5.13
C SER A 39 8.35 -12.67 5.48
N PRO A 40 9.28 -12.64 6.44
CA PRO A 40 10.21 -13.74 6.69
C PRO A 40 9.50 -15.06 7.09
N ASN A 41 8.17 -15.07 7.12
CA ASN A 41 7.27 -16.18 7.39
C ASN A 41 6.29 -16.50 6.24
N MET A 42 6.33 -15.83 5.07
CA MET A 42 5.53 -16.27 3.92
C MET A 42 6.18 -17.52 3.33
N GLN A 43 5.54 -18.67 3.48
CA GLN A 43 5.98 -19.87 2.78
C GLN A 43 5.81 -19.64 1.26
N GLU A 44 6.78 -20.09 0.46
CA GLU A 44 6.65 -20.09 -1.00
C GLU A 44 5.29 -20.69 -1.40
N GLY A 45 4.40 -19.86 -1.97
CA GLY A 45 3.06 -20.24 -2.39
C GLY A 45 1.90 -19.81 -1.47
N GLN A 46 2.14 -19.12 -0.35
CA GLN A 46 1.07 -18.52 0.46
C GLN A 46 0.70 -17.14 -0.06
N GLN A 47 -0.40 -17.06 -0.80
CA GLN A 47 -0.99 -15.81 -1.24
C GLN A 47 -1.85 -15.23 -0.11
N GLU A 48 -1.38 -14.17 0.55
CA GLU A 48 -2.09 -13.49 1.64
C GLU A 48 -3.20 -12.59 1.10
N PHE A 49 -4.29 -13.21 0.60
CA PHE A 49 -5.48 -12.45 0.23
C PHE A 49 -5.99 -11.62 1.41
N VAL A 50 -6.54 -10.45 1.11
CA VAL A 50 -7.19 -9.59 2.09
C VAL A 50 -8.53 -9.10 1.56
N CYS A 51 -9.51 -8.97 2.43
CA CYS A 51 -10.79 -8.38 2.10
C CYS A 51 -10.75 -6.89 2.42
N GLY A 52 -11.08 -6.05 1.45
CA GLY A 52 -11.22 -4.62 1.65
C GLY A 52 -12.55 -4.23 2.30
N THR A 53 -12.59 -3.05 2.91
CA THR A 53 -13.83 -2.44 3.43
C THR A 53 -14.85 -2.13 2.35
N ASP A 54 -14.42 -2.09 1.09
CA ASP A 54 -15.26 -1.98 -0.11
C ASP A 54 -15.88 -3.32 -0.55
N GLY A 55 -15.53 -4.44 0.13
CA GLY A 55 -16.05 -5.76 -0.16
C GLY A 55 -15.33 -6.47 -1.31
N VAL A 56 -14.18 -5.97 -1.74
CA VAL A 56 -13.35 -6.59 -2.78
C VAL A 56 -12.20 -7.38 -2.15
N THR A 57 -11.96 -8.57 -2.67
CA THR A 57 -10.76 -9.36 -2.31
C THR A 57 -9.56 -8.86 -3.10
N TYR A 58 -8.49 -8.52 -2.40
CA TYR A 58 -7.20 -8.15 -2.98
C TYR A 58 -6.18 -9.27 -2.76
N GLU A 59 -5.27 -9.42 -3.71
CA GLU A 59 -4.20 -10.43 -3.67
C GLU A 59 -3.28 -10.31 -2.45
N ASN A 60 -3.08 -9.08 -1.96
CA ASN A 60 -2.36 -8.75 -0.75
C ASN A 60 -2.67 -7.31 -0.30
N GLU A 61 -2.19 -6.94 0.89
CA GLU A 61 -2.33 -5.59 1.45
C GLU A 61 -1.80 -4.50 0.51
N CYS A 62 -0.68 -4.73 -0.16
CA CYS A 62 -0.10 -3.73 -1.04
C CYS A 62 -1.00 -3.46 -2.26
N LYS A 63 -1.59 -4.50 -2.87
CA LYS A 63 -2.57 -4.33 -3.95
C LYS A 63 -3.81 -3.58 -3.50
N LEU A 64 -4.27 -3.81 -2.26
CA LEU A 64 -5.35 -3.03 -1.66
C LEU A 64 -4.95 -1.55 -1.53
N ARG A 65 -3.77 -1.24 -0.99
CA ARG A 65 -3.27 0.13 -0.84
C ARG A 65 -3.11 0.84 -2.19
N PHE A 66 -2.59 0.14 -3.21
CA PHE A 66 -2.52 0.69 -4.57
C PHE A 66 -3.90 0.99 -5.12
N ALA A 67 -4.87 0.08 -4.97
CA ALA A 67 -6.23 0.28 -5.46
C ALA A 67 -6.91 1.47 -4.74
N ALA A 68 -6.73 1.58 -3.43
CA ALA A 68 -7.17 2.72 -2.62
C ALA A 68 -6.61 4.04 -3.18
N CYS A 69 -5.30 4.07 -3.41
CA CYS A 69 -4.58 5.24 -3.88
C CYS A 69 -5.00 5.64 -5.30
N SER A 70 -5.01 4.68 -6.22
CA SER A 70 -5.37 4.88 -7.62
C SER A 70 -6.83 5.32 -7.78
N SER A 71 -7.73 4.75 -6.97
CA SER A 71 -9.16 5.09 -6.99
C SER A 71 -9.49 6.33 -6.15
N LYS A 72 -8.51 6.90 -5.42
CA LYS A 72 -8.69 7.99 -4.45
C LYS A 72 -9.80 7.70 -3.43
N THR A 73 -9.84 6.46 -2.95
CA THR A 73 -10.85 5.96 -2.02
C THR A 73 -10.17 5.37 -0.80
N HIS A 74 -10.71 5.65 0.39
CA HIS A 74 -10.22 5.02 1.60
C HIS A 74 -10.70 3.57 1.66
N ILE A 75 -9.80 2.65 1.33
CA ILE A 75 -10.01 1.21 1.45
C ILE A 75 -9.06 0.70 2.53
N TYR A 76 -9.62 0.05 3.54
CA TYR A 76 -8.86 -0.57 4.62
C TYR A 76 -9.03 -2.08 4.56
N ILE A 77 -8.11 -2.82 5.17
CA ILE A 77 -8.29 -4.26 5.38
C ILE A 77 -9.44 -4.44 6.37
N ARG A 78 -10.49 -5.10 5.92
CA ARG A 78 -11.60 -5.56 6.76
C ARG A 78 -11.26 -6.85 7.49
N ASN A 79 -10.68 -7.82 6.78
CA ASN A 79 -10.20 -9.08 7.33
C ASN A 79 -9.08 -9.66 6.47
N ASN A 80 -8.24 -10.50 7.09
CA ASN A 80 -7.32 -11.37 6.37
C ASN A 80 -8.12 -12.49 5.70
N GLY A 81 -7.70 -12.92 4.51
CA GLY A 81 -8.45 -13.83 3.65
C GLY A 81 -9.39 -13.10 2.67
N PRO A 82 -10.02 -13.84 1.74
CA PRO A 82 -10.99 -13.28 0.80
C PRO A 82 -12.27 -12.79 1.48
N CYS A 83 -13.00 -11.91 0.79
CA CYS A 83 -14.33 -11.49 1.21
C CYS A 83 -15.34 -12.64 1.01
N GLY A 84 -16.27 -12.80 1.97
CA GLY A 84 -17.39 -13.74 1.84
C GLY A 84 -17.16 -15.13 2.44
N GLU A 85 -16.05 -15.32 3.17
CA GLU A 85 -15.91 -16.40 4.17
C GLU A 85 -16.63 -16.08 5.48
#